data_AF-A0A0G0REK1-F1
#
_entry.id   AF-A0A0G0REK1-F1
#
_cell.length_a   1.000
_cell.length_b   1.000
_cell.length_c   1.000
_cell.angle_alpha   90.00
_cell.angle_beta   90.00
_cell.angle_gamma   90.00
#
_symmetry.space_group_name_H-M   'P 1'
#
loop_
_entity.id
_entity.type
_entity.pdbx_description
1 polymer ?
#
loop_
_entity_poly.entity_id
_entity_poly.type
_entity_poly.pdbx_seq_one_letter_code
_entity_poly.pdbx_strand_id
1 'polypeptide(L)' 'MTGNKNNRSLLKAFKRYRERYIISGKKPNSRKFFPEILYRTMKLEGEKITKKEAKTLFR' A
#
# COMPACT_ATOMS: atom_id res chain seq x y z
N MET A 1 16.27 -17.45 -13.33
CA MET A 1 14.89 -17.76 -12.85
C MET A 1 14.77 -17.44 -11.35
N THR A 2 14.47 -16.18 -10.99
CA THR A 2 14.37 -15.71 -9.59
C THR A 2 12.90 -15.56 -9.17
N GLY A 3 12.11 -16.64 -9.27
CA GLY A 3 10.63 -16.55 -9.23
C GLY A 3 9.91 -16.96 -7.95
N ASN A 4 10.55 -17.50 -6.91
CA ASN A 4 9.81 -18.29 -5.90
C ASN A 4 9.64 -17.67 -4.50
N LYS A 5 10.57 -16.85 -3.99
CA LYS A 5 10.43 -16.26 -2.64
C LYS A 5 9.52 -15.03 -2.60
N ASN A 6 9.50 -14.22 -3.66
CA ASN A 6 8.70 -12.99 -3.75
C ASN A 6 7.19 -13.26 -3.86
N ASN A 7 6.79 -14.38 -4.46
CA ASN A 7 5.37 -14.74 -4.58
C ASN A 7 4.73 -15.07 -3.22
N ARG A 8 5.47 -15.66 -2.29
CA ARG A 8 4.94 -16.03 -0.97
C ARG A 8 4.65 -14.81 -0.09
N SER A 9 5.49 -13.77 -0.17
CA SER A 9 5.27 -12.52 0.57
C SER A 9 4.07 -11.73 0.01
N LEU A 10 3.95 -11.67 -1.32
CA LEU A 10 2.80 -11.09 -2.02
C LEU A 10 1.49 -11.81 -1.66
N LEU A 11 1.47 -13.15 -1.72
CA LEU A 11 0.32 -13.97 -1.32
C LEU A 11 -0.09 -13.70 0.14
N LYS A 12 0.87 -13.60 1.06
CA LYS A 12 0.61 -13.30 2.47
C LYS A 12 0.06 -11.88 2.67
N ALA A 13 0.58 -10.91 1.94
CA ALA A 13 0.08 -9.54 1.94
C ALA A 13 -1.36 -9.47 1.40
N PHE A 14 -1.63 -10.18 0.30
CA PHE A 14 -2.98 -10.27 -0.28
C PHE A 14 -3.97 -10.95 0.67
N LYS A 15 -3.59 -12.08 1.29
CA LYS A 15 -4.44 -12.76 2.28
C LYS A 15 -4.84 -11.82 3.43
N ARG A 16 -3.88 -11.07 3.96
CA ARG A 16 -4.12 -10.06 5.01
C ARG A 16 -5.02 -8.91 4.55
N TYR A 17 -4.90 -8.47 3.30
CA TYR A 17 -5.76 -7.45 2.70
C TYR A 17 -7.20 -7.97 2.55
N ARG A 18 -7.35 -9.18 2.01
CA ARG A 18 -8.63 -9.84 1.80
C ARG A 18 -9.39 -10.03 3.11
N GLU A 19 -8.73 -10.53 4.15
CA GLU A 19 -9.32 -10.67 5.49
C GLU A 19 -9.74 -9.33 6.08
N ARG A 20 -8.90 -8.29 5.94
CA ARG A 20 -9.17 -6.97 6.53
C ARG A 20 -10.27 -6.17 5.86
N TYR A 21 -10.46 -6.29 4.55
CA TYR A 21 -11.34 -5.38 3.81
C TYR A 21 -12.40 -6.07 2.95
N ILE A 22 -12.10 -7.23 2.38
CA ILE A 22 -13.06 -7.94 1.50
C ILE A 22 -14.02 -8.76 2.36
N ILE A 23 -13.49 -9.64 3.22
CA ILE A 23 -14.30 -10.55 4.04
C ILE A 23 -15.04 -9.78 5.15
N SER A 24 -14.37 -8.84 5.79
CA SER A 24 -14.94 -8.08 6.91
C SER A 24 -15.94 -7.00 6.49
N GLY A 25 -16.03 -6.68 5.18
CA GLY A 25 -16.80 -5.56 4.64
C GLY A 25 -16.31 -4.17 5.08
N LYS A 26 -15.21 -4.08 5.85
CA LYS A 26 -14.67 -2.80 6.33
C LYS A 26 -14.01 -2.06 5.17
N LYS A 27 -14.38 -0.80 4.97
CA LYS A 27 -13.69 0.06 4.00
C LYS A 27 -12.34 0.52 4.58
N PRO A 28 -11.25 0.54 3.78
CA PRO A 28 -10.00 1.14 4.20
C PRO A 28 -10.22 2.62 4.55
N ASN A 29 -9.53 3.08 5.59
CA ASN A 29 -9.56 4.49 5.95
C ASN A 29 -8.82 5.28 4.86
N SER A 30 -9.58 5.91 3.96
CA SER A 30 -9.07 6.66 2.81
C SER A 30 -8.02 7.71 3.20
N ARG A 31 -8.24 8.46 4.30
CA ARG A 31 -7.31 9.47 4.83
C ARG A 31 -5.95 8.90 5.23
N LYS A 32 -5.85 7.61 5.53
CA LYS A 32 -4.57 6.93 5.81
C LYS A 32 -4.05 6.17 4.59
N PHE A 33 -4.95 5.58 3.83
CA PHE A 33 -4.64 4.70 2.71
C PHE A 33 -4.03 5.45 1.52
N PHE A 34 -4.65 6.56 1.09
CA PHE A 34 -4.20 7.27 -0.10
C PHE A 34 -2.83 7.94 0.05
N PRO A 35 -2.51 8.64 1.16
CA PRO A 35 -1.16 9.16 1.37
C PRO A 35 -0.09 8.08 1.35
N GLU A 36 -0.38 6.92 1.93
CA GLU A 36 0.59 5.82 1.99
C GLU A 36 0.80 5.16 0.63
N ILE A 37 -0.25 5.02 -0.18
CA ILE A 37 -0.11 4.57 -1.56
C ILE A 37 0.69 5.57 -2.37
N LEU A 38 0.33 6.85 -2.34
CA LEU A 38 1.02 7.90 -3.11
C LEU A 38 2.52 7.91 -2.79
N TYR A 39 2.87 7.92 -1.50
CA TYR A 39 4.28 7.89 -1.08
C TYR A 39 5.03 6.65 -1.61
N ARG A 40 4.40 5.47 -1.58
CA ARG A 40 5.04 4.24 -2.07
C ARG A 40 5.19 4.26 -3.59
N THR A 41 4.19 4.72 -4.33
CA THR A 41 4.22 4.79 -5.80
C THR A 41 5.31 5.76 -6.27
N MET A 42 5.32 6.97 -5.72
CA MET A 42 6.33 8.00 -6.03
C MET A 42 7.74 7.51 -5.74
N LYS A 43 7.94 6.81 -4.61
CA LYS A 43 9.25 6.21 -4.29
C LYS A 43 9.68 5.14 -5.29
N LEU A 44 8.75 4.37 -5.85
CA LEU A 44 9.04 3.36 -6.88
C LEU A 44 9.40 4.02 -8.22
N GLU A 45 8.80 5.17 -8.52
CA GLU A 45 9.10 5.98 -9.70
C GLU A 45 10.41 6.78 -9.56
N GLY A 46 11.06 6.71 -8.40
CA GLY A 46 12.33 7.39 -8.12
C GLY A 46 12.17 8.83 -7.63
N GLU A 47 10.94 9.26 -7.35
CA GLU A 47 10.67 10.60 -6.83
C GLU A 47 11.07 10.74 -5.36
N LYS A 48 11.66 11.90 -5.04
CA LYS A 48 12.07 12.28 -3.69
C LYS A 48 10.92 13.00 -2.98
N ILE A 49 9.91 12.22 -2.57
CA ILE A 49 8.82 12.72 -1.72
C ILE A 49 8.91 12.13 -0.32
N THR A 50 8.63 12.95 0.69
CA THR A 50 8.50 12.51 2.09
C THR A 50 7.07 12.06 2.40
N LYS A 51 6.92 11.24 3.45
CA LYS A 51 5.59 10.87 3.95
C LYS A 51 4.75 12.06 4.40
N LYS A 52 5.38 13.15 4.85
CA LYS A 52 4.67 14.36 5.29
C LYS A 52 4.06 15.08 4.09
N GLU A 53 4.84 15.27 3.02
CA GLU A 53 4.38 15.89 1.77
C GLU A 53 3.24 15.08 1.16
N ALA A 54 3.41 13.75 1.05
CA ALA A 54 2.35 12.88 0.55
C ALA A 54 1.06 12.97 1.40
N LYS A 55 1.15 13.22 2.71
CA LYS A 55 -0.02 13.40 3.58
C LYS A 55 -0.67 14.78 3.43
N THR A 56 0.12 15.82 3.17
CA THR A 56 -0.38 17.18 2.95
C THR A 56 -1.26 17.26 1.70
N LEU A 57 -1.00 16.45 0.68
CA LEU A 57 -1.78 16.41 -0.56
C LEU A 57 -3.22 15.86 -0.41
N PHE A 58 -3.53 15.21 0.71
CA PHE A 58 -4.88 14.67 1.00
C PHE A 58 -5.50 15.30 2.25
N ARG A 59 -5.05 16.51 2.60
CA ARG A 59 -5.52 17.26 3.76
C ARG A 59 -6.65 18.21 3.41
#